data_AF-A0A9E5R5U2-F1
#
_entry.id   AF-A0A9E5R5U2-F1
#
_cell.length_a   1.000
_cell.length_b   1.000
_cell.length_c   1.000
_cell.angle_alpha   90.00
_cell.angle_beta   90.00
_cell.angle_gamma   90.00
#
_symmetry.space_group_name_H-M   'P 1'
#
loop_
_entity.id
_entity.type
_entity.pdbx_description
1 polymer ?
#
loop_
_entity_poly.entity_id
_entity_poly.type
_entity_poly.pdbx_seq_one_letter_code
_entity_poly.pdbx_strand_id
1 'polypeptide(L)'
;MLAMLDRLLARLVFTVPGQENKERPFEAVLFFKRALIWVISFSTALVLSFLIVYVLLGTDIPTYSVKYFVLTVIPLGFFFLIWGDALLGTGILPD
;
A
#
# COMPACT_ATOMS: atom_id res chain seq x y z
N MET A 1 52.86 -13.53 21.99
CA MET A 1 52.88 -12.22 21.29
C MET A 1 52.17 -12.28 19.93
N LEU A 2 52.48 -13.25 19.06
CA LEU A 2 51.84 -13.44 17.75
C LEU A 2 50.30 -13.66 17.80
N ALA A 3 49.79 -14.46 18.74
CA ALA A 3 48.35 -14.70 18.87
C ALA A 3 47.52 -13.46 19.29
N MET A 4 48.17 -12.43 19.85
CA MET A 4 47.52 -11.16 20.20
C MET A 4 47.43 -10.24 18.97
N LEU A 5 48.38 -10.36 18.04
CA LEU A 5 48.40 -9.62 16.79
C LEU A 5 47.30 -10.11 15.84
N ASP A 6 47.08 -11.42 15.74
CA ASP A 6 45.99 -12.01 14.94
C ASP A 6 44.61 -11.57 15.44
N ARG A 7 44.42 -11.50 16.76
CA ARG A 7 43.16 -11.01 17.34
C ARG A 7 42.92 -9.53 17.08
N LEU A 8 43.98 -8.73 16.99
CA LEU A 8 43.89 -7.30 16.66
C LEU A 8 43.63 -7.09 15.16
N LEU A 9 44.27 -7.86 14.29
CA LEU A 9 44.03 -7.82 12.84
C LEU A 9 42.62 -8.32 12.50
N ALA A 10 42.13 -9.38 13.14
CA ALA A 10 40.75 -9.85 12.97
C ALA A 10 39.71 -8.81 13.41
N ARG A 11 40.00 -8.01 14.45
CA ARG A 11 39.12 -6.91 14.89
C ARG A 11 39.15 -5.71 13.93
N LEU A 12 40.31 -5.39 13.35
CA LEU A 12 40.46 -4.30 12.38
C LEU A 12 39.81 -4.62 11.03
N VAL A 13 39.83 -5.88 10.60
CA VAL A 13 39.15 -6.32 9.37
C VAL A 13 37.62 -6.36 9.53
N PHE A 14 37.11 -6.59 10.74
CA PHE A 14 35.66 -6.68 11.00
C PHE A 14 34.97 -5.37 11.39
N THR A 15 35.72 -4.29 11.62
CA THR A 15 35.13 -2.95 11.74
C THR A 15 35.07 -2.29 10.37
N VAL A 16 34.11 -2.69 9.55
CA VAL A 16 33.58 -1.85 8.47
C VAL A 16 32.35 -1.12 9.02
N PRO A 17 32.50 0.06 9.63
CA PRO A 17 31.36 0.91 9.97
C PRO A 17 30.83 1.52 8.67
N GLY A 18 29.90 0.85 7.99
CA GLY A 18 29.42 1.37 6.71
C GLY A 18 28.52 0.47 5.87
N GLN A 19 27.82 -0.49 6.48
CA GLN A 19 26.76 -1.27 5.82
C GLN A 19 25.46 -1.22 6.64
N GLU A 20 25.20 -0.10 7.29
CA GLU A 20 23.85 0.24 7.75
C GLU A 20 23.29 1.21 6.71
N ASN A 21 22.12 0.94 6.12
CA ASN A 21 21.40 1.83 5.18
C ASN A 21 21.56 1.60 3.67
N LYS A 22 21.41 0.36 3.19
CA LYS A 22 21.05 0.08 1.77
C LYS A 22 19.74 -0.69 1.58
N GLU A 23 19.06 -1.04 2.67
CA GLU A 23 17.80 -1.83 2.64
C GLU A 23 16.51 -0.98 2.63
N ARG A 24 16.60 0.34 2.86
CA ARG A 24 15.43 1.23 2.82
C ARG A 24 14.74 1.48 1.46
N PRO A 25 15.37 1.32 0.28
CA PRO A 25 14.65 1.62 -0.96
C PRO A 25 13.58 0.57 -1.29
N PHE A 26 13.70 -0.66 -0.77
CA PHE A 26 12.74 -1.74 -1.06
C PHE A 26 11.41 -1.54 -0.33
N GLU A 27 11.45 -1.18 0.96
CA GLU A 27 10.28 -0.86 1.78
C GLU A 27 9.46 0.31 1.22
N ALA A 28 10.13 1.37 0.77
CA ALA A 28 9.46 2.54 0.19
C ALA A 28 8.72 2.20 -1.12
N VAL A 29 9.27 1.31 -1.94
CA VAL A 29 8.64 0.86 -3.19
C VAL A 29 7.42 -0.01 -2.91
N LEU A 30 7.48 -0.89 -1.91
CA LEU A 30 6.33 -1.70 -1.49
C LEU A 30 5.21 -0.82 -0.93
N PHE A 31 5.54 0.14 -0.07
CA PHE A 31 4.58 1.11 0.46
C PHE A 31 3.92 1.92 -0.66
N PHE A 32 4.70 2.39 -1.64
CA PHE A 32 4.16 3.15 -2.77
C PHE A 32 3.23 2.32 -3.65
N LYS A 33 3.60 1.06 -3.95
CA LYS A 33 2.72 0.13 -4.68
C LYS A 33 1.40 -0.09 -3.95
N ARG A 34 1.46 -0.28 -2.63
CA ARG A 34 0.27 -0.44 -1.77
C ARG A 34 -0.62 0.81 -1.83
N ALA A 35 -0.04 1.99 -1.64
CA ALA A 35 -0.77 3.26 -1.71
C ALA A 35 -1.41 3.48 -3.10
N LEU A 36 -0.72 3.13 -4.18
CA LEU A 36 -1.22 3.25 -5.53
C LEU A 36 -2.47 2.39 -5.76
N ILE A 37 -2.44 1.12 -5.33
CA ILE A 37 -3.57 0.20 -5.50
C ILE A 37 -4.77 0.66 -4.66
N TRP A 38 -4.53 1.18 -3.46
CA TRP A 38 -5.57 1.83 -2.64
C TRP A 38 -6.23 2.98 -3.40
N VAL A 39 -5.44 3.93 -3.92
CA VAL A 39 -5.95 5.10 -4.65
C VAL A 39 -6.75 4.68 -5.88
N ILE A 40 -6.25 3.73 -6.68
CA ILE A 40 -6.95 3.23 -7.88
C ILE A 40 -8.27 2.56 -7.50
N SER A 41 -8.30 1.76 -6.43
CA SER A 41 -9.50 1.02 -6.00
C SER A 41 -10.59 1.97 -5.52
N PHE A 42 -10.26 2.93 -4.66
CA PHE A 42 -11.21 3.93 -4.18
C PHE A 42 -11.66 4.90 -5.28
N SER A 43 -10.77 5.27 -6.21
CA SER A 43 -11.14 6.10 -7.37
C SER A 43 -12.14 5.37 -8.26
N THR A 44 -11.91 4.08 -8.51
CA THR A 44 -12.81 3.23 -9.30
C THR A 44 -14.17 3.08 -8.61
N ALA A 45 -14.18 2.82 -7.30
CA ALA A 45 -15.39 2.77 -6.50
C ALA A 45 -16.20 4.08 -6.55
N LEU A 46 -15.52 5.22 -6.44
CA LEU A 46 -16.16 6.53 -6.51
C LEU A 46 -16.83 6.76 -7.87
N VAL A 47 -16.13 6.48 -8.97
CA VAL A 47 -16.70 6.59 -10.33
C VAL A 47 -17.89 5.64 -10.49
N LEU A 48 -17.80 4.42 -10.01
CA LEU A 48 -18.88 3.44 -10.11
C LEU A 48 -20.09 3.84 -9.26
N SER A 49 -19.89 4.35 -8.05
CA SER A 49 -20.97 4.88 -7.20
C SER A 49 -21.68 6.06 -7.87
N PHE A 50 -20.94 6.96 -8.53
CA PHE A 50 -21.55 8.03 -9.32
C PHE A 50 -22.40 7.49 -10.46
N LEU A 51 -21.90 6.48 -11.18
CA LEU A 51 -22.64 5.84 -12.26
C LEU A 51 -23.94 5.20 -11.74
N ILE A 52 -23.88 4.52 -10.60
CA ILE A 52 -25.05 3.92 -9.95
C ILE A 52 -26.07 5.00 -9.60
N VAL A 53 -25.66 6.09 -8.96
CA VAL A 53 -26.61 7.15 -8.55
C VAL A 53 -27.24 7.86 -9.74
N TYR A 54 -26.43 8.29 -10.72
CA TYR A 54 -26.94 9.07 -11.84
C TYR A 54 -27.63 8.24 -12.92
N VAL A 55 -27.09 7.06 -13.26
CA VAL A 55 -27.59 6.26 -14.38
C VAL A 55 -28.59 5.21 -13.91
N LEU A 56 -28.28 4.48 -12.83
CA LEU A 56 -29.14 3.38 -12.38
C LEU A 56 -30.33 3.88 -11.56
N LEU A 57 -30.10 4.85 -10.66
CA LEU A 57 -31.16 5.41 -9.82
C LEU A 57 -31.82 6.65 -10.44
N GLY A 58 -31.18 7.30 -11.41
CA GLY A 58 -31.74 8.46 -12.10
C GLY A 58 -31.92 9.67 -11.20
N THR A 59 -31.08 9.84 -10.18
CA THR A 59 -31.19 10.91 -9.18
C THR A 59 -29.86 11.67 -9.03
N ASP A 60 -29.90 12.83 -8.39
CA ASP A 60 -28.75 13.66 -8.05
C ASP A 60 -28.25 13.39 -6.63
N ILE A 61 -26.97 13.71 -6.37
CA ILE A 61 -26.33 13.48 -5.06
C ILE A 61 -27.03 14.19 -3.89
N PRO A 62 -27.48 15.46 -4.00
CA PRO A 62 -28.28 16.11 -2.96
C PRO A 62 -29.52 15.30 -2.57
N THR A 63 -30.28 14.82 -3.56
CA THR A 63 -31.49 14.01 -3.33
C THR A 63 -31.17 12.62 -2.79
N TYR A 64 -30.14 11.96 -3.31
CA TYR A 64 -29.69 10.65 -2.84
C TYR A 64 -29.09 10.69 -1.42
N SER A 65 -28.74 11.88 -0.92
CA SER A 65 -28.04 12.13 0.34
C SER A 65 -26.60 11.60 0.38
N VAL A 66 -25.68 12.51 0.71
CA VAL A 66 -24.23 12.23 0.82
C VAL A 66 -23.93 11.08 1.78
N LYS A 67 -24.75 10.88 2.82
CA LYS A 67 -24.56 9.77 3.78
C LYS A 67 -24.69 8.42 3.09
N TYR A 68 -25.72 8.23 2.26
CA TYR A 68 -25.90 6.99 1.51
C TYR A 68 -24.84 6.82 0.43
N PHE A 69 -24.42 7.92 -0.20
CA PHE A 69 -23.30 7.89 -1.14
C PHE A 69 -22.01 7.35 -0.49
N VAL A 70 -21.62 7.88 0.66
CA VAL A 70 -20.42 7.40 1.38
C VAL A 70 -20.56 5.93 1.81
N LEU A 71 -21.76 5.53 2.25
CA LEU A 71 -22.05 4.13 2.61
C LEU A 71 -22.00 3.17 1.44
N THR A 72 -22.13 3.63 0.19
CA THR A 72 -21.93 2.78 -1.00
C THR A 72 -20.47 2.77 -1.46
N VAL A 73 -19.81 3.94 -1.46
CA VAL A 73 -18.41 4.08 -1.91
C VAL A 73 -17.46 3.28 -1.05
N ILE A 74 -17.61 3.30 0.29
CA ILE A 74 -16.66 2.64 1.19
C ILE A 74 -16.65 1.12 0.97
N PRO A 75 -17.78 0.39 1.03
CA PRO A 75 -17.81 -1.04 0.76
C PRO A 75 -17.35 -1.40 -0.67
N LEU A 76 -17.73 -0.61 -1.68
CA LEU A 76 -17.24 -0.82 -3.05
C LEU A 76 -15.72 -0.66 -3.15
N GLY A 77 -15.16 0.35 -2.47
CA GLY A 77 -13.72 0.61 -2.42
C GLY A 77 -12.97 -0.59 -1.88
N PHE A 78 -13.42 -1.15 -0.75
CA PHE A 78 -12.85 -2.36 -0.18
C PHE A 78 -13.05 -3.59 -1.07
N PHE A 79 -14.20 -3.73 -1.73
CA PHE A 79 -14.43 -4.82 -2.67
C PHE A 79 -13.39 -4.81 -3.82
N PHE A 80 -13.17 -3.66 -4.45
CA PHE A 80 -12.16 -3.53 -5.50
C PHE A 80 -10.74 -3.68 -4.98
N LEU A 81 -10.49 -3.24 -3.75
CA LEU A 81 -9.19 -3.36 -3.12
C LEU A 81 -8.82 -4.81 -2.86
N ILE A 82 -9.73 -5.60 -2.30
CA ILE A 82 -9.54 -7.04 -2.06
C ILE A 82 -9.35 -7.76 -3.40
N TRP A 83 -10.17 -7.43 -4.40
CA TRP A 83 -10.06 -8.06 -5.72
C TRP A 83 -8.76 -7.68 -6.43
N GLY A 84 -8.34 -6.42 -6.36
CA GLY A 84 -7.09 -5.93 -6.94
C GLY A 84 -5.86 -6.52 -6.25
N ASP A 85 -5.89 -6.67 -4.92
CA ASP A 85 -4.83 -7.32 -4.18
C ASP A 85 -4.71 -8.80 -4.53
N ALA A 86 -5.84 -9.50 -4.65
CA ALA A 86 -5.88 -10.90 -5.06
C ALA A 86 -5.32 -11.12 -6.48
N LEU A 87 -5.57 -10.19 -7.41
CA LEU A 87 -5.05 -10.28 -8.77
C LEU A 87 -3.56 -9.97 -8.88
N LEU A 88 -3.06 -9.03 -8.09
CA LEU A 88 -1.66 -8.60 -8.15
C LEU A 88 -0.74 -9.38 -7.21
N GLY A 89 -1.31 -10.21 -6.33
CA GLY A 89 -0.56 -11.03 -5.36
C GLY A 89 0.27 -10.17 -4.41
N THR A 90 -0.17 -8.95 -4.12
CA THR A 90 0.65 -7.93 -3.46
C THR A 90 0.68 -8.02 -1.94
N GLY A 91 -0.21 -8.81 -1.32
CA GLY A 91 -0.30 -8.91 0.14
C GLY A 91 -0.51 -7.54 0.77
N ILE A 92 -1.50 -6.78 0.29
CA ILE A 92 -1.79 -5.41 0.73
C ILE A 92 -2.49 -5.39 2.08
N LEU A 93 -3.28 -6.42 2.36
CA LEU A 93 -3.84 -6.62 3.68
C LEU A 93 -2.71 -6.99 4.66
N PRO A 94 -2.66 -6.38 5.85
CA PRO A 94 -1.76 -6.87 6.90
C PRO A 94 -2.16 -8.31 7.24
N ASP A 95 -1.17 -9.20 7.21
CA ASP A 95 -1.26 -10.61 7.63
C ASP A 95 -1.95 -10.79 8.99
#